data_AF-A0A917YV18-F1
#
_entry.id   AF-A0A917YV18-F1
#
_cell.length_a   1.000
_cell.length_b   1.000
_cell.length_c   1.000
_cell.angle_alpha   90.00
_cell.angle_beta   90.00
_cell.angle_gamma   90.00
#
_symmetry.space_group_name_H-M   'P 1'
#
loop_
_entity.id
_entity.type
_entity.pdbx_description
1 polymer ?
#
loop_
_entity_poly.entity_id
_entity_poly.type
_entity_poly.pdbx_seq_one_letter_code
_entity_poly.pdbx_strand_id
1 'polypeptide(L)'
;MPKQPYIHKAKKQQPEQDKKPKRHTGKPAGTRNNVASKKAEQVAKAPQDPRLGSKKAIPLVVEKAAAQPKAKFFSPAAELKSIEQDTRLDTLMDRLDSGQKLSAEEQRYVDSKLARHQELCKLMGIEPEAEQEEDSDLFDKFEKINLDQFKK
;
A
#
# COMPACT_ATOMS: atom_id res chain seq x y z
N MET A 1 -44.35 68.81 38.23
CA MET A 1 -45.64 68.85 37.52
C MET A 1 -45.69 67.68 36.54
N PRO A 2 -46.61 66.71 36.70
CA PRO A 2 -46.65 65.48 35.93
C PRO A 2 -47.24 65.72 34.53
N LYS A 3 -46.65 65.14 33.48
CA LYS A 3 -47.20 65.16 32.12
C LYS A 3 -48.08 63.92 31.90
N GLN A 4 -49.37 64.14 31.69
CA GLN A 4 -50.35 63.10 31.31
C GLN A 4 -50.05 62.59 29.88
N PRO A 5 -50.20 61.28 29.58
CA PRO A 5 -49.98 60.77 28.23
C PRO A 5 -51.23 60.94 27.34
N TYR A 6 -51.03 61.47 26.14
CA TYR A 6 -52.08 61.51 25.10
C TYR A 6 -52.14 60.19 24.33
N ILE A 7 -53.30 59.54 24.35
CA ILE A 7 -53.63 58.28 23.69
C ILE A 7 -53.77 58.49 22.18
N HIS A 8 -53.08 57.68 21.37
CA HIS A 8 -53.15 57.74 19.92
C HIS A 8 -54.32 56.90 19.40
N LYS A 9 -55.22 57.49 18.59
CA LYS A 9 -56.33 56.75 17.95
C LYS A 9 -55.80 55.92 16.77
N ALA A 10 -56.03 54.61 16.80
CA ALA A 10 -55.61 53.69 15.74
C ALA A 10 -56.38 53.93 14.44
N LYS A 11 -55.67 54.15 13.33
CA LYS A 11 -56.25 54.28 11.99
C LYS A 11 -56.40 52.88 11.35
N LYS A 12 -57.63 52.53 10.99
CA LYS A 12 -58.03 51.29 10.29
C LYS A 12 -57.18 51.07 9.03
N GLN A 13 -56.65 49.86 8.88
CA GLN A 13 -56.01 49.38 7.66
C GLN A 13 -57.09 49.02 6.64
N GLN A 14 -56.99 49.54 5.41
CA GLN A 14 -57.78 49.08 4.27
C GLN A 14 -57.03 47.96 3.56
N PRO A 15 -57.72 46.95 3.00
CA PRO A 15 -57.10 45.72 2.51
C PRO A 15 -56.22 45.98 1.29
N GLU A 16 -54.99 45.45 1.31
CA GLU A 16 -54.09 45.45 0.16
C GLU A 16 -54.75 44.72 -1.02
N GLN A 17 -54.85 45.40 -2.16
CA GLN A 17 -55.20 44.75 -3.41
C GLN A 17 -53.98 43.99 -3.94
N ASP A 18 -54.17 42.69 -4.20
CA ASP A 18 -53.15 41.75 -4.66
C ASP A 18 -52.43 42.25 -5.92
N LYS A 19 -51.20 42.73 -5.75
CA LYS A 19 -50.32 43.11 -6.87
C LYS A 19 -49.68 41.84 -7.44
N LYS A 20 -49.91 41.59 -8.74
CA LYS A 20 -49.33 40.47 -9.50
C LYS A 20 -47.80 40.44 -9.33
N PRO A 21 -47.18 39.26 -9.12
CA PRO A 21 -45.75 39.17 -8.88
C PRO A 21 -44.96 39.63 -10.11
N LYS A 22 -44.12 40.65 -9.97
CA LYS A 22 -43.17 41.06 -11.01
C LYS A 22 -42.11 39.97 -11.17
N ARG A 23 -41.91 39.50 -12.39
CA ARG A 23 -40.80 38.60 -12.75
C ARG A 23 -39.50 39.39 -12.62
N HIS A 24 -38.67 39.03 -11.65
CA HIS A 24 -37.34 39.61 -11.48
C HIS A 24 -36.39 39.03 -12.52
N THR A 25 -35.97 39.84 -13.49
CA THR A 25 -34.85 39.50 -14.39
C THR A 25 -33.55 39.96 -13.73
N GLY A 26 -33.07 39.15 -12.81
CA GLY A 26 -31.77 39.33 -12.18
C GLY A 26 -31.40 38.16 -11.28
N LYS A 27 -30.13 38.08 -10.89
CA LYS A 27 -29.68 37.08 -9.91
C LYS A 27 -30.35 37.38 -8.55
N PRO A 28 -30.68 36.35 -7.75
CA PRO A 28 -31.28 36.56 -6.43
C PRO A 28 -30.35 37.39 -5.54
N ALA A 29 -30.93 38.26 -4.71
CA ALA A 29 -30.15 39.11 -3.82
C ALA A 29 -29.51 38.26 -2.71
N GLY A 30 -28.18 38.35 -2.59
CA GLY A 30 -27.41 37.96 -1.40
C GLY A 30 -27.17 36.47 -1.18
N THR A 31 -26.10 35.92 -1.76
CA THR A 31 -25.55 34.59 -1.38
C THR A 31 -24.62 34.64 -0.16
N ARG A 32 -24.31 35.83 0.37
CA ARG A 32 -23.24 36.03 1.38
C ARG A 32 -23.44 35.26 2.69
N ASN A 33 -24.69 34.99 3.07
CA ASN A 33 -25.00 34.31 4.34
C ASN A 33 -25.60 32.91 4.14
N ASN A 34 -25.70 32.40 2.91
CA ASN A 34 -26.18 31.05 2.70
C ASN A 34 -25.02 30.08 2.88
N VAL A 35 -24.97 29.41 4.03
CA VAL A 35 -24.04 28.31 4.28
C VAL A 35 -24.37 27.19 3.31
N ALA A 36 -23.64 27.16 2.19
CA ALA A 36 -23.76 26.12 1.20
C ALA A 36 -23.49 24.75 1.85
N SER A 37 -24.51 23.90 1.92
CA SER A 37 -24.31 22.47 2.14
C SER A 37 -23.52 21.94 0.95
N LYS A 38 -22.26 21.59 1.17
CA LYS A 38 -21.40 21.00 0.15
C LYS A 38 -21.96 19.63 -0.22
N LYS A 39 -22.82 19.58 -1.24
CA LYS A 39 -23.12 18.33 -1.93
C LYS A 39 -21.83 17.91 -2.66
N ALA A 40 -21.34 16.72 -2.35
CA ALA A 40 -20.16 16.16 -3.01
C ALA A 40 -20.51 15.81 -4.46
N GLU A 41 -20.39 16.79 -5.35
CA GLU A 41 -20.33 16.53 -6.78
C GLU A 41 -18.91 16.06 -7.11
N GLN A 42 -18.81 14.86 -7.66
CA GLN A 42 -17.56 14.33 -8.22
C GLN A 42 -17.26 15.10 -9.51
N VAL A 43 -16.62 16.25 -9.35
CA VAL A 43 -16.09 17.01 -10.49
C VAL A 43 -14.81 16.32 -10.95
N ALA A 44 -14.81 15.81 -12.17
CA ALA A 44 -13.62 15.29 -12.83
C ALA A 44 -12.50 16.35 -12.78
N LYS A 45 -11.29 15.94 -12.36
CA LYS A 45 -10.15 16.83 -12.13
C LYS A 45 -9.79 17.60 -13.40
N ALA A 46 -10.20 18.87 -13.47
CA ALA A 46 -9.58 19.83 -14.37
C ALA A 46 -8.10 20.03 -13.96
N PRO A 47 -7.21 20.38 -14.91
CA PRO A 47 -5.82 20.69 -14.59
C PRO A 47 -5.77 21.87 -13.61
N GLN A 48 -5.23 21.61 -12.41
CA GLN A 48 -5.08 22.62 -11.36
C GLN A 48 -3.86 23.50 -11.68
N ASP A 49 -3.98 24.81 -11.46
CA ASP A 49 -2.86 25.76 -11.65
C ASP A 49 -1.63 25.34 -10.83
N PRO A 50 -0.45 25.17 -11.46
CA PRO A 50 0.78 24.77 -10.78
C PRO A 50 1.25 25.75 -9.70
N ARG A 51 0.77 27.00 -9.72
CA ARG A 51 1.07 28.00 -8.68
C ARG A 51 0.27 27.78 -7.39
N LEU A 52 -0.83 27.02 -7.45
CA LEU A 52 -1.62 26.65 -6.28
C LEU A 52 -1.20 25.27 -5.78
N GLY A 53 -0.44 25.24 -4.68
CA GLY A 53 -0.04 24.01 -4.01
C GLY A 53 -1.22 23.16 -3.52
N SER A 54 -0.92 21.90 -3.17
CA SER A 54 -1.92 20.96 -2.64
C SER A 54 -2.53 21.46 -1.33
N LYS A 55 -3.84 21.75 -1.34
CA LYS A 55 -4.62 22.09 -0.14
C LYS A 55 -5.33 20.89 0.49
N LYS A 56 -4.95 19.66 0.12
CA LYS A 56 -5.53 18.45 0.71
C LYS A 56 -5.01 18.27 2.12
N ALA A 57 -5.90 18.09 3.09
CA ALA A 57 -5.52 17.84 4.48
C ALA A 57 -4.71 16.55 4.58
N ILE A 58 -3.60 16.61 5.31
CA ILE A 58 -2.72 15.46 5.58
C ILE A 58 -3.18 14.85 6.92
N PRO A 59 -3.50 13.56 6.99
CA PRO A 59 -3.85 12.90 8.25
C PRO A 59 -2.66 12.93 9.22
N LEU A 60 -2.91 13.28 10.48
CA LEU A 60 -1.89 13.44 11.51
C LEU A 60 -1.41 12.10 12.12
N VAL A 61 -2.18 11.03 11.93
CA VAL A 61 -1.86 9.70 12.45
C VAL A 61 -1.47 8.80 11.29
N VAL A 62 -0.24 8.28 11.34
CA VAL A 62 0.25 7.29 10.37
C VAL A 62 -0.24 5.93 10.83
N GLU A 63 -1.15 5.32 10.07
CA GLU A 63 -1.53 3.92 10.27
C GLU A 63 -0.26 3.06 10.08
N LYS A 64 0.14 2.38 11.15
CA LYS A 64 1.37 1.59 11.18
C LYS A 64 1.14 0.33 10.34
N ALA A 65 1.48 0.40 9.05
CA ALA A 65 1.54 -0.78 8.20
C ALA A 65 2.40 -1.84 8.91
N ALA A 66 1.93 -3.09 8.93
CA ALA A 66 2.64 -4.21 9.52
C ALA A 66 4.09 -4.18 9.03
N ALA A 67 5.03 -4.04 9.97
CA ALA A 67 6.44 -3.89 9.64
C ALA A 67 6.89 -5.17 8.92
N GLN A 68 7.10 -5.07 7.61
CA GLN A 68 7.78 -6.11 6.85
C GLN A 68 9.13 -6.39 7.53
N PRO A 69 9.49 -7.66 7.79
CA PRO A 69 10.74 -7.98 8.44
C PRO A 69 11.88 -7.38 7.61
N LYS A 70 12.66 -6.49 8.23
CA LYS A 70 13.87 -5.96 7.59
C LYS A 70 14.76 -7.15 7.25
N ALA A 71 15.20 -7.25 6.00
CA ALA A 71 16.11 -8.29 5.58
C ALA A 71 17.35 -8.28 6.49
N LYS A 72 17.56 -9.36 7.24
CA LYS A 72 18.71 -9.50 8.14
C LYS A 72 20.02 -9.62 7.36
N PHE A 73 19.93 -10.03 6.09
CA PHE A 73 21.05 -10.27 5.21
C PHE A 73 20.92 -9.41 3.95
N PHE A 74 22.06 -8.94 3.44
CA PHE A 74 22.12 -8.08 2.26
C PHE A 74 21.90 -8.86 0.95
N SER A 75 22.24 -10.15 0.92
CA SER A 75 22.03 -11.03 -0.23
C SER A 75 21.65 -12.46 0.20
N PRO A 76 20.93 -13.22 -0.65
CA PRO A 76 20.65 -14.64 -0.40
C PRO A 76 21.92 -15.47 -0.13
N ALA A 77 23.02 -15.19 -0.84
CA ALA A 77 24.31 -15.85 -0.64
C ALA A 77 24.90 -15.57 0.76
N ALA A 78 24.74 -14.35 1.28
CA ALA A 78 25.22 -14.02 2.64
C ALA A 78 24.40 -14.76 3.72
N GLU A 79 23.09 -14.91 3.51
CA GLU A 79 22.26 -15.72 4.40
C GLU A 79 22.65 -17.19 4.33
N LEU A 80 22.87 -17.75 3.13
CA LEU A 80 23.29 -19.14 2.96
C LEU A 80 24.59 -19.42 3.72
N LYS A 81 25.60 -18.57 3.51
CA LYS A 81 26.88 -18.66 4.21
C LYS A 81 26.73 -18.62 5.73
N SER A 82 25.76 -17.86 6.25
CA SER A 82 25.50 -17.82 7.69
C SER A 82 24.89 -19.11 8.23
N ILE A 83 24.11 -19.83 7.41
CA ILE A 83 23.55 -21.15 7.77
C ILE A 83 24.66 -22.20 7.73
N GLU A 84 25.53 -22.17 6.71
CA GLU A 84 26.68 -23.07 6.57
C GLU A 84 27.76 -22.89 7.65
N GLN A 85 27.80 -21.73 8.32
CA GLN A 85 28.73 -21.43 9.41
C GLN A 85 28.08 -21.55 10.80
N ASP A 86 26.85 -22.06 10.88
CA ASP A 86 26.12 -22.19 12.14
C ASP A 86 26.61 -23.40 12.93
N THR A 87 27.54 -23.17 13.87
CA THR A 87 28.13 -24.21 14.71
C THR A 87 27.11 -25.03 15.49
N ARG A 88 25.94 -24.44 15.84
CA ARG A 88 24.88 -25.17 16.52
C ARG A 88 24.26 -26.19 15.58
N LEU A 89 24.02 -25.81 14.32
CA LEU A 89 23.47 -26.72 13.31
C LEU A 89 24.42 -27.89 13.07
N ASP A 90 25.72 -27.61 12.90
CA ASP A 90 26.76 -28.63 12.69
C ASP A 90 26.76 -29.67 13.83
N THR A 91 26.79 -29.22 15.09
CA THR A 91 26.79 -30.15 16.23
C THR A 91 25.52 -31.00 16.33
N LEU A 92 24.37 -30.50 15.85
CA LEU A 92 23.13 -31.27 15.82
C LEU A 92 23.16 -32.31 14.70
N MET A 93 23.79 -32.00 13.56
CA MET A 93 24.00 -32.94 12.46
C MET A 93 24.91 -34.08 12.89
N ASP A 94 26.06 -33.77 13.51
CA ASP A 94 26.99 -34.78 14.02
C ASP A 94 26.32 -35.77 14.99
N ARG A 95 25.40 -35.28 15.82
CA ARG A 95 24.62 -36.14 16.73
C ARG A 95 23.65 -37.04 15.98
N LEU A 96 22.95 -36.52 14.96
CA LEU A 96 22.08 -37.33 14.11
C LEU A 96 22.87 -38.43 13.38
N ASP A 97 24.05 -38.09 12.85
CA ASP A 97 24.94 -39.05 12.19
C ASP A 97 25.46 -40.12 13.14
N SER A 98 25.70 -39.75 14.41
CA SER A 98 26.04 -40.70 15.48
C SER A 98 24.86 -41.58 15.94
N GLY A 99 23.66 -41.38 15.37
CA GLY A 99 22.44 -42.11 15.71
C GLY A 99 21.77 -41.65 17.01
N GLN A 100 22.17 -40.51 17.56
CA GLN A 100 21.52 -39.94 18.75
C GLN A 100 20.19 -39.29 18.37
N LYS A 101 19.20 -39.44 19.26
CA LYS A 101 17.89 -38.80 19.08
C LYS A 101 17.96 -37.35 19.55
N LEU A 102 17.58 -36.42 18.68
CA LEU A 102 17.39 -35.01 19.02
C LEU A 102 16.06 -34.80 19.75
N SER A 103 15.99 -33.74 20.56
CA SER A 103 14.71 -33.27 21.10
C SER A 103 13.81 -32.72 19.98
N ALA A 104 12.49 -32.62 20.24
CA ALA A 104 11.55 -32.09 19.25
C ALA A 104 11.86 -30.64 18.85
N GLU A 105 12.41 -29.83 19.76
CA GLU A 105 12.81 -28.45 19.48
C GLU A 105 14.06 -28.38 18.63
N GLU A 106 15.06 -29.23 18.89
CA GLU A 106 16.28 -29.32 18.09
C GLU A 106 15.99 -29.84 16.68
N GLN A 107 15.14 -30.87 16.55
CA GLN A 107 14.74 -31.36 15.24
C GLN A 107 14.02 -30.26 14.43
N ARG A 108 13.09 -29.54 15.05
CA ARG A 108 12.42 -28.40 14.41
C ARG A 108 13.40 -27.32 13.97
N TYR A 109 14.43 -27.05 14.77
CA TYR A 109 15.48 -26.11 14.41
C TYR A 109 16.23 -26.55 13.16
N VAL A 110 16.69 -27.81 13.13
CA VAL A 110 17.34 -28.44 11.99
C VAL A 110 16.48 -28.33 10.74
N ASP A 111 15.24 -28.80 10.82
CA ASP A 111 14.30 -28.84 9.69
C ASP A 111 14.08 -27.42 9.14
N SER A 112 13.90 -26.43 10.03
CA SER A 112 13.71 -25.04 9.62
C SER A 112 14.92 -24.45 8.89
N LYS A 113 16.14 -24.78 9.33
CA LYS A 113 17.38 -24.31 8.71
C LYS A 113 17.61 -24.96 7.37
N LEU A 114 17.35 -26.26 7.27
CA LEU A 114 17.54 -27.03 6.04
C LEU A 114 16.52 -26.63 4.97
N ALA A 115 15.26 -26.40 5.36
CA ALA A 115 14.25 -25.85 4.46
C ALA A 115 14.65 -24.45 3.94
N ARG A 116 15.13 -23.58 4.85
CA ARG A 116 15.62 -22.25 4.45
C ARG A 116 16.83 -22.33 3.53
N HIS A 117 17.76 -23.24 3.78
CA HIS A 117 18.90 -23.50 2.91
C HIS A 117 18.45 -23.89 1.49
N GLN A 118 17.49 -24.82 1.38
CA GLN A 118 16.93 -25.23 0.08
C GLN A 118 16.26 -24.06 -0.67
N GLU A 119 15.50 -23.22 0.02
CA GLU A 119 14.91 -22.01 -0.58
C GLU A 119 15.99 -21.07 -1.14
N LEU A 120 17.08 -20.85 -0.38
CA LEU A 120 18.19 -19.99 -0.80
C LEU A 120 18.93 -20.58 -2.00
N CYS A 121 19.18 -21.89 -2.03
CA CYS A 121 19.75 -22.57 -3.19
C CYS A 121 18.87 -22.38 -4.44
N LYS A 122 17.55 -22.57 -4.32
CA LYS A 122 16.60 -22.34 -5.41
C LYS A 122 16.61 -20.89 -5.90
N LEU A 123 16.64 -19.92 -5.00
CA LEU A 123 16.72 -18.50 -5.36
C LEU A 123 18.02 -18.15 -6.11
N MET A 124 19.10 -18.91 -5.86
CA MET A 124 20.37 -18.75 -6.57
C MET A 124 20.47 -19.62 -7.83
N GLY A 125 19.44 -20.39 -8.18
CA GLY A 125 19.45 -21.28 -9.33
C GLY A 125 20.30 -22.54 -9.14
N ILE A 126 20.67 -22.87 -7.89
CA ILE A 126 21.26 -24.16 -7.52
C ILE A 126 20.08 -25.07 -7.19
N GLU A 127 19.38 -25.53 -8.23
CA GLU A 127 18.35 -26.55 -8.03
C GLU A 127 19.06 -27.89 -7.80
N PRO A 128 18.64 -28.73 -6.84
CA PRO A 128 19.08 -30.11 -6.84
C PRO A 128 18.69 -30.68 -8.20
N GLU A 129 19.65 -31.22 -8.96
CA GLU A 129 19.37 -32.00 -10.16
C GLU A 129 18.30 -33.03 -9.78
N ALA A 130 17.03 -32.71 -10.06
CA ALA A 130 16.05 -33.75 -10.23
C ALA A 130 16.61 -34.56 -11.38
N GLU A 131 16.63 -35.89 -11.24
CA GLU A 131 17.03 -36.88 -12.23
C GLU A 131 16.15 -36.78 -13.50
N GLN A 132 16.08 -35.61 -14.12
CA GLN A 132 15.61 -35.43 -15.47
C GLN A 132 16.75 -35.94 -16.33
N GLU A 133 16.56 -37.13 -16.90
CA GLU A 133 17.35 -37.71 -18.00
C GLU A 133 17.54 -36.77 -19.23
N GLU A 134 17.13 -35.50 -19.15
CA GLU A 134 17.31 -34.45 -20.13
C GLU A 134 18.61 -33.64 -19.95
N ASP A 135 19.47 -33.98 -18.99
CA ASP A 135 20.88 -33.56 -18.94
C ASP A 135 21.73 -34.31 -19.97
N SER A 136 21.23 -34.47 -21.20
CA SER A 136 22.09 -34.73 -22.34
C SER A 136 22.92 -33.47 -22.58
N ASP A 137 24.00 -33.37 -21.81
CA ASP A 137 25.13 -32.47 -21.86
C ASP A 137 24.81 -31.07 -22.44
N LEU A 138 24.71 -30.05 -21.58
CA LEU A 138 24.66 -28.66 -22.05
C LEU A 138 25.77 -28.35 -23.06
N PHE A 139 26.91 -29.05 -22.98
CA PHE A 139 27.99 -28.98 -23.94
C PHE A 139 27.59 -29.54 -25.32
N ASP A 140 26.93 -30.71 -25.39
CA ASP A 140 26.37 -31.24 -26.64
C ASP A 140 25.37 -30.27 -27.28
N LYS A 141 24.53 -29.62 -26.45
CA LYS A 141 23.58 -28.62 -26.94
C LYS A 141 24.30 -27.39 -27.49
N PHE A 142 25.41 -26.99 -26.87
CA PHE A 142 26.26 -25.90 -27.35
C PHE A 142 26.96 -26.25 -28.68
N GLU A 143 27.52 -27.46 -28.82
CA GLU A 143 28.14 -27.91 -30.06
C GLU A 143 27.15 -28.00 -31.23
N LYS A 144 25.88 -28.34 -30.94
CA LYS A 144 24.81 -28.38 -31.95
C LYS A 144 24.34 -27.00 -32.41
N ILE A 145 24.72 -25.91 -31.74
CA ILE A 145 24.36 -24.54 -32.17
C ILE A 145 25.24 -24.14 -33.36
N ASN A 146 24.64 -24.10 -34.56
CA ASN A 146 25.30 -23.63 -35.77
C ASN A 146 25.44 -22.09 -35.75
N LEU A 147 26.67 -21.61 -35.58
CA LEU A 147 27.00 -20.19 -35.53
C LEU A 147 26.68 -19.45 -36.85
N ASP A 148 26.64 -20.17 -37.96
CA ASP A 148 26.34 -19.61 -39.28
C ASP A 148 24.85 -19.23 -39.45
N GLN A 149 23.95 -19.72 -38.59
CA GLN A 149 22.53 -19.31 -38.59
C GLN A 149 22.35 -17.84 -38.19
N PHE A 150 23.32 -17.25 -37.49
CA PHE A 150 23.27 -15.86 -37.01
C PHE A 150 24.03 -14.88 -37.90
N LYS A 151 24.69 -15.36 -38.97
CA LYS A 151 25.31 -14.49 -39.97
C LYS A 151 24.23 -14.07 -40.98
N LYS A 152 23.85 -12.79 -40.90
CA LYS A 152 22.99 -12.12 -41.87
C LYS A 152 23.82 -11.42 -42.94
#